data_AF-A0A0G0T5H3-F1
#
_entry.id   AF-A0A0G0T5H3-F1
#
_cell.length_a   1.000
_cell.length_b   1.000
_cell.length_c   1.000
_cell.angle_alpha   90.00
_cell.angle_beta   90.00
_cell.angle_gamma   90.00
#
_symmetry.space_group_name_H-M   'P 1'
#
loop_
_entity.id
_entity.type
_entity.pdbx_description
1 polymer ?
#
loop_
_entity_poly.entity_id
_entity_poly.type
_entity_poly.pdbx_seq_one_letter_code
_entity_poly.pdbx_strand_id
1 'polypeptide(L)'
;MKIEDRQSEREAEKVAWLNKLATFIVIANGRTWAADAAEVDPQRPGYKELQWPYPTMTEEEQKAYSGWEDWTLRDSYTGYFRAPGMTTVYYKGAPAWTMQYGGHGQTEGYENSAKQTFGFLKRALTKVSPELPIRGPKEYVEGDNRYEFEMIEGNMEDGLWRERITEGGIETFTQSGLVGIVIHRDANKQPILPWNR
;
A
#
# COMPACT_ATOMS: atom_id res chain seq x y z
N MET A 1 -2.79 39.29 5.19
CA MET A 1 -2.25 38.05 4.59
C MET A 1 -2.78 37.96 3.18
N LYS A 2 -1.91 37.98 2.17
CA LYS A 2 -2.33 38.03 0.77
C LYS A 2 -2.86 36.64 0.37
N ILE A 3 -3.69 36.57 -0.68
CA ILE A 3 -4.30 35.32 -1.16
C ILE A 3 -3.23 34.29 -1.56
N GLU A 4 -2.11 34.77 -2.11
CA GLU A 4 -0.95 33.95 -2.50
C GLU A 4 -0.28 33.27 -1.30
N ASP A 5 -0.15 33.96 -0.16
CA ASP A 5 0.43 33.40 1.07
C ASP A 5 -0.41 32.22 1.61
N ARG A 6 -1.74 32.27 1.44
CA ARG A 6 -2.64 31.19 1.89
C ARG A 6 -2.63 29.97 0.97
N GLN A 7 -2.33 30.15 -0.30
CA GLN A 7 -2.25 29.04 -1.26
C GLN A 7 -0.94 28.27 -1.07
N SER A 8 0.17 28.97 -0.84
CA SER A 8 1.46 28.33 -0.57
C SER A 8 1.46 27.55 0.74
N GLU A 9 0.84 28.07 1.80
CA GLU A 9 0.67 27.37 3.08
C GLU A 9 -0.12 26.06 2.91
N ARG A 10 -1.25 26.10 2.20
CA ARG A 10 -2.08 24.90 1.94
C ARG A 10 -1.37 23.84 1.13
N GLU A 11 -0.57 24.25 0.14
CA GLU A 11 0.22 23.31 -0.65
C GLU A 11 1.33 22.70 0.20
N ALA A 12 1.98 23.48 1.07
CA ALA A 12 2.97 22.96 2.00
C ALA A 12 2.38 21.95 2.99
N GLU A 13 1.18 22.20 3.52
CA GLU A 13 0.44 21.27 4.39
C GLU A 13 0.12 19.96 3.65
N LYS A 14 -0.37 20.05 2.41
CA LYS A 14 -0.63 18.89 1.56
C LYS A 14 0.64 18.07 1.34
N VAL A 15 1.74 18.70 0.92
CA VAL A 15 3.01 18.02 0.65
C VAL A 15 3.55 17.36 1.92
N ALA A 16 3.52 18.06 3.06
CA ALA A 16 3.93 17.48 4.34
C ALA A 16 3.07 16.27 4.72
N TRP A 17 1.76 16.33 4.48
CA TRP A 17 0.85 15.22 4.73
C TRP A 17 1.10 14.03 3.80
N LEU A 18 1.32 14.26 2.49
CA LEU A 18 1.66 13.22 1.52
C LEU A 18 2.97 12.52 1.88
N ASN A 19 3.99 13.26 2.32
CA ASN A 19 5.25 12.67 2.79
C ASN A 19 5.06 11.79 4.02
N LYS A 20 4.17 12.18 4.95
CA LYS A 20 3.79 11.34 6.10
C LYS A 20 3.04 10.09 5.65
N LEU A 21 2.07 10.21 4.74
CA LEU A 21 1.35 9.07 4.18
C LEU A 21 2.34 8.09 3.52
N ALA A 22 3.23 8.58 2.68
CA ALA A 22 4.26 7.78 2.01
C ALA A 22 5.13 7.00 3.00
N THR A 23 5.60 7.70 4.03
CA THR A 23 6.42 7.09 5.10
C THR A 23 5.61 6.05 5.88
N PHE A 24 4.35 6.32 6.20
CA PHE A 24 3.48 5.38 6.90
C PHE A 24 3.23 4.11 6.09
N ILE A 25 2.98 4.23 4.78
CA ILE A 25 2.77 3.05 3.91
C ILE A 25 4.02 2.18 3.89
N VAL A 26 5.22 2.78 3.77
CA VAL A 26 6.49 2.03 3.81
C VAL A 26 6.63 1.26 5.13
N ILE A 27 6.36 1.92 6.27
CA ILE A 27 6.39 1.28 7.59
C ILE A 27 5.39 0.13 7.64
N ALA A 28 4.14 0.37 7.26
CA ALA A 28 3.06 -0.61 7.36
C ALA A 28 3.24 -1.80 6.41
N ASN A 29 3.76 -1.59 5.19
CA ASN A 29 4.13 -2.67 4.28
C ASN A 29 5.19 -3.60 4.90
N GLY A 30 6.18 -3.03 5.59
CA GLY A 30 7.19 -3.78 6.35
C GLY A 30 6.68 -4.43 7.64
N ARG A 31 5.41 -4.27 7.97
CA ARG A 31 4.74 -4.80 9.17
C ARG A 31 3.48 -5.60 8.84
N THR A 32 3.25 -5.92 7.58
CA THR A 32 2.05 -6.66 7.14
C THR A 32 2.47 -7.84 6.26
N TRP A 33 1.84 -8.02 5.10
CA TRP A 33 1.94 -9.25 4.33
C TRP A 33 3.37 -9.56 3.87
N ALA A 34 4.13 -8.51 3.51
CA ALA A 34 5.53 -8.65 3.10
C ALA A 34 6.45 -9.13 4.23
N ALA A 35 6.05 -8.95 5.49
CA ALA A 35 6.80 -9.34 6.68
C ALA A 35 6.26 -10.61 7.34
N ASP A 36 5.35 -11.35 6.68
CA ASP A 36 4.70 -12.55 7.23
C ASP A 36 3.97 -12.28 8.56
N ALA A 37 3.41 -11.08 8.73
CA ALA A 37 2.62 -10.74 9.90
C ALA A 37 1.34 -11.60 9.99
N ALA A 38 0.82 -11.75 11.20
CA ALA A 38 -0.40 -12.51 11.45
C ALA A 38 -1.63 -11.83 10.82
N GLU A 39 -2.51 -12.65 10.24
CA GLU A 39 -3.84 -12.23 9.80
C GLU A 39 -4.70 -11.86 11.03
N VAL A 40 -5.57 -10.87 10.88
CA VAL A 40 -6.60 -10.49 11.86
C VAL A 40 -7.96 -11.01 11.40
N ASP A 41 -8.96 -10.97 12.29
CA ASP A 41 -10.33 -11.31 11.92
C ASP A 41 -10.82 -10.40 10.78
N PRO A 42 -11.17 -11.00 9.61
CA PRO A 42 -11.50 -10.22 8.42
C PRO A 42 -12.89 -9.61 8.55
N GLN A 43 -13.03 -8.36 8.11
CA GLN A 43 -14.34 -7.68 8.06
C GLN A 43 -15.33 -8.30 7.05
N ARG A 44 -14.82 -9.06 6.07
CA ARG A 44 -15.62 -9.64 4.98
C ARG A 44 -15.52 -11.17 5.00
N PRO A 45 -16.64 -11.90 4.93
CA PRO A 45 -16.61 -13.36 4.80
C PRO A 45 -15.79 -13.81 3.58
N GLY A 46 -14.90 -14.80 3.78
CA GLY A 46 -14.05 -15.35 2.72
C GLY A 46 -12.81 -14.51 2.35
N TYR A 47 -12.56 -13.44 3.09
CA TYR A 47 -11.33 -12.65 2.95
C TYR A 47 -10.32 -13.01 4.03
N LYS A 48 -9.06 -12.71 3.73
CA LYS A 48 -7.96 -12.57 4.67
C LYS A 48 -7.75 -11.08 4.92
N GLU A 49 -7.27 -10.72 6.10
CA GLU A 49 -7.03 -9.32 6.44
C GLU A 49 -5.81 -9.19 7.33
N LEU A 50 -5.01 -8.14 7.10
CA LEU A 50 -3.92 -7.72 7.94
C LEU A 50 -4.17 -6.28 8.40
N GLN A 51 -3.60 -5.92 9.54
CA GLN A 51 -3.72 -4.57 10.08
C GLN A 51 -2.38 -4.08 10.65
N TRP A 52 -2.09 -2.79 10.46
CA TRP A 52 -1.07 -2.07 11.19
C TRP A 52 -1.66 -0.77 11.77
N PRO A 53 -1.46 -0.41 13.05
CA PRO A 53 -0.79 -1.19 14.09
C PRO A 53 -1.52 -2.50 14.40
N TYR A 54 -0.82 -3.47 14.98
CA TYR A 54 -1.45 -4.72 15.37
C TYR A 54 -2.48 -4.51 16.49
N PRO A 55 -3.55 -5.33 16.57
CA PRO A 55 -4.53 -5.26 17.66
C PRO A 55 -3.92 -5.45 19.04
N THR A 56 -2.83 -6.21 19.12
CA THR A 56 -2.00 -6.37 20.31
C THR A 56 -0.55 -6.18 19.89
N MET A 57 0.13 -5.23 20.52
CA MET A 57 1.52 -4.88 20.23
C MET A 57 2.38 -5.12 21.47
N THR A 58 3.58 -5.66 21.24
CA THR A 58 4.68 -5.66 22.21
C THR A 58 5.12 -4.24 22.54
N GLU A 59 5.86 -4.06 23.63
CA GLU A 59 6.42 -2.74 24.00
C GLU A 59 7.33 -2.16 22.90
N GLU A 60 8.08 -3.02 22.20
CA GLU A 60 8.94 -2.60 21.08
C GLU A 60 8.11 -2.07 19.90
N GLU A 61 7.01 -2.74 19.57
CA GLU A 61 6.10 -2.31 18.51
C GLU A 61 5.35 -1.03 18.87
N GLN A 62 4.91 -0.89 20.13
CA GLN A 62 4.31 0.35 20.62
C GLN A 62 5.29 1.51 20.49
N LYS A 63 6.55 1.29 20.87
CA LYS A 63 7.61 2.29 20.72
C LYS A 63 7.86 2.63 19.25
N ALA A 64 7.88 1.63 18.36
CA ALA A 64 8.06 1.84 16.93
C ALA A 64 6.88 2.58 16.28
N TYR A 65 5.68 2.44 16.84
CA TYR A 65 4.47 3.10 16.37
C TYR A 65 4.25 4.50 16.97
N SER A 66 5.02 4.88 18.01
CA SER A 66 4.89 6.20 18.63
C SER A 66 5.10 7.33 17.60
N GLY A 67 4.18 8.29 17.57
CA GLY A 67 4.11 9.36 16.58
C GLY A 67 3.25 9.05 15.34
N TRP A 68 2.70 7.84 15.24
CA TRP A 68 1.80 7.40 14.16
C TRP A 68 0.38 7.11 14.63
N GLU A 69 -0.02 7.56 15.83
CA GLU A 69 -1.28 7.19 16.49
C GLU A 69 -2.54 7.56 15.68
N ASP A 70 -2.45 8.56 14.82
CA ASP A 70 -3.52 8.95 13.90
C ASP A 70 -3.64 8.04 12.67
N TRP A 71 -2.69 7.14 12.43
CA TRP A 71 -2.55 6.38 11.18
C TRP A 71 -2.77 4.90 11.39
N THR A 72 -3.68 4.30 10.64
CA THR A 72 -3.84 2.84 10.61
C THR A 72 -3.97 2.36 9.17
N LEU A 73 -3.61 1.12 8.92
CA LEU A 73 -3.71 0.44 7.62
C LEU A 73 -4.47 -0.86 7.82
N ARG A 74 -5.39 -1.16 6.90
CA ARG A 74 -5.95 -2.50 6.71
C ARG A 74 -5.70 -2.96 5.29
N ASP A 75 -5.22 -4.18 5.15
CA ASP A 75 -5.01 -4.83 3.86
C ASP A 75 -5.83 -6.09 3.79
N SER A 76 -6.76 -6.18 2.83
CA SER A 76 -7.71 -7.28 2.73
C SER A 76 -7.76 -7.86 1.33
N TYR A 77 -7.57 -9.17 1.22
CA TYR A 77 -7.55 -9.90 -0.04
C TYR A 77 -8.26 -11.25 0.06
N THR A 78 -8.53 -11.87 -1.08
CA THR A 78 -9.09 -13.23 -1.15
C THR A 78 -8.41 -14.02 -2.27
N GLY A 79 -8.41 -15.35 -2.18
CA GLY A 79 -7.71 -16.23 -3.13
C GLY A 79 -6.23 -16.46 -2.79
N TYR A 80 -5.53 -17.10 -3.72
CA TYR A 80 -4.10 -17.46 -3.59
C TYR A 80 -3.34 -17.25 -4.89
N PHE A 81 -3.63 -18.03 -5.94
CA PHE A 81 -2.98 -17.86 -7.26
C PHE A 81 -3.36 -16.54 -7.92
N ARG A 82 -4.63 -16.16 -7.76
CA ARG A 82 -5.14 -14.82 -8.09
C ARG A 82 -5.68 -14.21 -6.80
N ALA A 83 -5.01 -13.18 -6.31
CA ALA A 83 -5.29 -12.58 -5.01
C ALA A 83 -5.71 -11.11 -5.14
N PRO A 84 -6.92 -10.81 -5.65
CA PRO A 84 -7.43 -9.44 -5.64
C PRO A 84 -7.65 -8.97 -4.20
N GLY A 85 -7.32 -7.72 -3.95
CA GLY A 85 -7.41 -7.12 -2.63
C GLY A 85 -7.39 -5.60 -2.65
N MET A 86 -7.44 -5.04 -1.44
CA MET A 86 -7.45 -3.61 -1.23
C MET A 86 -6.76 -3.28 0.09
N THR A 87 -5.81 -2.37 0.00
CA THR A 87 -5.21 -1.68 1.13
C THR A 87 -5.94 -0.36 1.36
N THR A 88 -6.33 -0.09 2.59
CA THR A 88 -6.92 1.18 3.03
C THR A 88 -6.08 1.76 4.16
N VAL A 89 -5.58 2.98 3.97
CA VAL A 89 -4.96 3.77 5.03
C VAL A 89 -6.01 4.71 5.60
N TYR A 90 -6.14 4.72 6.92
CA TYR A 90 -6.97 5.63 7.68
C TYR A 90 -6.09 6.68 8.35
N TYR A 91 -6.55 7.93 8.34
CA TYR A 91 -5.96 9.04 9.08
C TYR A 91 -7.02 9.65 9.98
N LYS A 92 -6.72 9.79 11.28
CA LYS A 92 -7.65 10.24 12.34
C LYS A 92 -8.97 9.47 12.30
N GLY A 93 -8.88 8.15 12.14
CA GLY A 93 -10.04 7.24 12.12
C GLY A 93 -10.90 7.25 10.86
N ALA A 94 -10.53 8.00 9.82
CA ALA A 94 -11.26 8.01 8.55
C ALA A 94 -10.39 7.53 7.38
N PRO A 95 -10.94 6.79 6.40
CA PRO A 95 -10.19 6.43 5.20
C PRO A 95 -9.58 7.67 4.55
N ALA A 96 -8.29 7.64 4.23
CA ALA A 96 -7.57 8.78 3.67
C ALA A 96 -6.88 8.44 2.35
N TRP A 97 -6.54 7.17 2.16
CA TRP A 97 -5.94 6.67 0.93
C TRP A 97 -6.28 5.19 0.73
N THR A 98 -6.41 4.77 -0.52
CA THR A 98 -6.69 3.39 -0.87
C THR A 98 -5.83 2.93 -2.03
N MET A 99 -5.45 1.66 -2.02
CA MET A 99 -4.89 0.94 -3.16
C MET A 99 -5.66 -0.34 -3.37
N GLN A 100 -6.29 -0.50 -4.53
CA GLN A 100 -6.77 -1.79 -4.98
C GLN A 100 -5.67 -2.50 -5.78
N TYR A 101 -5.61 -3.81 -5.69
CA TYR A 101 -4.71 -4.64 -6.48
C TYR A 101 -5.44 -5.89 -6.95
N GLY A 102 -5.05 -6.35 -8.13
CA GLY A 102 -5.62 -7.52 -8.77
C GLY A 102 -4.87 -7.76 -10.08
N GLY A 103 -5.51 -8.34 -11.09
CA GLY A 103 -4.82 -8.70 -12.34
C GLY A 103 -4.68 -10.21 -12.46
N HIS A 104 -3.71 -10.72 -13.22
CA HIS A 104 -3.65 -12.15 -13.53
C HIS A 104 -3.14 -12.99 -12.35
N GLY A 105 -2.37 -12.39 -11.43
CA GLY A 105 -1.74 -13.11 -10.34
C GLY A 105 -0.63 -14.00 -10.87
N GLN A 106 -0.53 -15.21 -10.33
CA GLN A 106 0.37 -16.25 -10.85
C GLN A 106 -0.01 -16.58 -12.31
N THR A 107 0.99 -16.64 -13.18
CA THR A 107 0.82 -17.04 -14.58
C THR A 107 0.31 -18.48 -14.65
N GLU A 108 -0.67 -18.73 -15.54
CA GLU A 108 -1.23 -20.06 -15.77
C GLU A 108 -0.14 -21.06 -16.18
N GLY A 109 -0.13 -22.24 -15.55
CA GLY A 109 0.89 -23.27 -15.73
C GLY A 109 2.12 -23.12 -14.82
N TYR A 110 2.20 -22.04 -14.04
CA TYR A 110 3.26 -21.79 -13.05
C TYR A 110 2.75 -21.89 -11.60
N GLU A 111 1.62 -22.55 -11.35
CA GLU A 111 1.03 -22.67 -10.00
C GLU A 111 1.96 -23.40 -9.03
N ASN A 112 2.75 -24.37 -9.51
CA ASN A 112 3.71 -25.11 -8.71
C ASN A 112 4.87 -24.23 -8.20
N SER A 113 5.18 -23.12 -8.88
CA SER A 113 6.20 -22.16 -8.43
C SER A 113 5.62 -21.02 -7.59
N ALA A 114 4.30 -20.93 -7.40
CA ALA A 114 3.66 -19.80 -6.70
C ALA A 114 4.26 -19.49 -5.32
N LYS A 115 4.65 -20.52 -4.55
CA LYS A 115 5.31 -20.32 -3.25
C LYS A 115 6.67 -19.60 -3.39
N GLN A 116 7.46 -19.98 -4.39
CA GLN A 116 8.73 -19.33 -4.70
C GLN A 116 8.50 -17.91 -5.19
N THR A 117 7.59 -17.72 -6.16
CA THR A 117 7.22 -16.42 -6.72
C THR A 117 6.76 -15.45 -5.63
N PHE A 118 5.86 -15.88 -4.74
CA PHE A 118 5.39 -15.04 -3.63
C PHE A 118 6.44 -14.82 -2.55
N GLY A 119 7.34 -15.79 -2.31
CA GLY A 119 8.49 -15.57 -1.45
C GLY A 119 9.42 -14.47 -1.97
N PHE A 120 9.69 -14.47 -3.28
CA PHE A 120 10.45 -13.40 -3.94
C PHE A 120 9.70 -12.07 -3.92
N LEU A 121 8.39 -12.08 -4.21
CA LEU A 121 7.54 -10.88 -4.14
C LEU A 121 7.62 -10.22 -2.77
N LYS A 122 7.45 -10.99 -1.69
CA LYS A 122 7.56 -10.46 -0.32
C LYS A 122 8.89 -9.74 -0.09
N ARG A 123 10.01 -10.36 -0.48
CA ARG A 123 11.34 -9.73 -0.39
C ARG A 123 11.40 -8.43 -1.18
N ALA A 124 10.88 -8.40 -2.41
CA ALA A 124 10.82 -7.18 -3.22
C ALA A 124 10.00 -6.06 -2.53
N LEU A 125 8.81 -6.39 -2.01
CA LEU A 125 7.94 -5.43 -1.33
C LEU A 125 8.56 -4.83 -0.06
N THR A 126 9.43 -5.57 0.64
CA THR A 126 10.19 -5.01 1.79
C THR A 126 11.24 -3.97 1.41
N LYS A 127 11.53 -3.79 0.10
CA LYS A 127 12.46 -2.78 -0.42
C LYS A 127 11.76 -1.50 -0.89
N VAL A 128 10.48 -1.35 -0.58
CA VAL A 128 9.71 -0.13 -0.85
C VAL A 128 10.35 1.10 -0.20
N SER A 129 10.26 2.25 -0.87
CA SER A 129 10.79 3.51 -0.38
C SER A 129 9.73 4.61 -0.39
N PRO A 130 9.92 5.70 0.40
CA PRO A 130 8.96 6.80 0.45
C PRO A 130 8.76 7.53 -0.89
N GLU A 131 9.71 7.44 -1.81
CA GLU A 131 9.61 8.03 -3.16
C GLU A 131 8.60 7.27 -4.04
N LEU A 132 8.36 5.99 -3.76
CA LEU A 132 7.39 5.15 -4.48
C LEU A 132 6.61 4.24 -3.51
N PRO A 133 5.78 4.81 -2.64
CA PRO A 133 5.28 4.16 -1.42
C PRO A 133 4.02 3.31 -1.69
N ILE A 134 4.00 2.52 -2.76
CA ILE A 134 2.80 1.80 -3.20
C ILE A 134 2.99 0.29 -3.04
N ARG A 135 3.96 -0.28 -3.77
CA ARG A 135 4.31 -1.71 -3.73
C ARG A 135 5.76 -1.90 -3.33
N GLY A 136 6.62 -2.41 -4.22
CA GLY A 136 8.06 -2.54 -4.03
C GLY A 136 8.84 -1.40 -4.70
N PRO A 137 10.17 -1.52 -4.81
CA PRO A 137 10.98 -0.56 -5.56
C PRO A 137 10.67 -0.65 -7.06
N LYS A 138 11.11 0.34 -7.85
CA LYS A 138 10.95 0.30 -9.32
C LYS A 138 11.48 -1.00 -9.94
N GLU A 139 12.60 -1.51 -9.41
CA GLU A 139 13.19 -2.77 -9.81
C GLU A 139 13.86 -3.45 -8.61
N TYR A 140 13.77 -4.78 -8.54
CA TYR A 140 14.53 -5.61 -7.61
C TYR A 140 14.95 -6.92 -8.28
N VAL A 141 16.22 -7.29 -8.14
CA VAL A 141 16.81 -8.49 -8.76
C VAL A 141 17.46 -9.36 -7.70
N GLU A 142 17.20 -10.67 -7.76
CA GLU A 142 17.83 -11.67 -6.91
C GLU A 142 18.02 -12.97 -7.70
N GLY A 143 19.28 -13.26 -8.09
CA GLY A 143 19.57 -14.37 -9.00
C GLY A 143 18.89 -14.16 -10.36
N ASP A 144 18.15 -15.18 -10.82
CA ASP A 144 17.40 -15.16 -12.08
C ASP A 144 16.00 -14.54 -11.95
N ASN A 145 15.63 -14.08 -10.76
CA ASN A 145 14.33 -13.47 -10.49
C ASN A 145 14.44 -11.95 -10.58
N ARG A 146 13.46 -11.31 -11.24
CA ARG A 146 13.35 -9.86 -11.36
C ARG A 146 11.91 -9.42 -11.06
N TYR A 147 11.78 -8.44 -10.17
CA TYR A 147 10.56 -7.69 -9.90
C TYR A 147 10.65 -6.33 -10.58
N GLU A 148 9.56 -5.89 -11.18
CA GLU A 148 9.42 -4.57 -11.78
C GLU A 148 8.11 -3.94 -11.34
N PHE A 149 8.16 -2.66 -10.99
CA PHE A 149 7.00 -1.84 -10.67
C PHE A 149 6.98 -0.59 -11.55
N GLU A 150 5.79 -0.25 -12.04
CA GLU A 150 5.57 0.90 -12.90
C GLU A 150 4.27 1.64 -12.51
N MET A 151 4.37 2.97 -12.38
CA MET A 151 3.22 3.87 -12.46
C MET A 151 2.90 4.08 -13.94
N ILE A 152 1.79 3.53 -14.40
CA ILE A 152 1.32 3.66 -15.79
C ILE A 152 0.77 5.07 -16.02
N GLU A 153 -0.06 5.54 -15.08
CA GLU A 153 -0.66 6.87 -15.11
C GLU A 153 -0.73 7.46 -13.70
N GLY A 154 -0.62 8.78 -13.61
CA GLY A 154 -0.83 9.52 -12.36
C GLY A 154 0.26 9.30 -11.32
N ASN A 155 -0.13 9.37 -10.05
CA ASN A 155 0.76 9.27 -8.90
C ASN A 155 0.00 8.66 -7.70
N MET A 156 0.56 8.73 -6.49
CA MET A 156 -0.10 8.17 -5.29
C MET A 156 -1.44 8.83 -4.96
N GLU A 157 -1.71 10.05 -5.46
CA GLU A 157 -2.97 10.75 -5.19
C GLU A 157 -4.13 10.25 -6.04
N ASP A 158 -3.84 9.84 -7.27
CA ASP A 158 -4.77 9.25 -8.25
C ASP A 158 -3.89 8.62 -9.34
N GLY A 159 -3.92 7.29 -9.45
CA GLY A 159 -3.00 6.63 -10.37
C GLY A 159 -3.29 5.17 -10.65
N LEU A 160 -2.77 4.72 -11.79
CA LEU A 160 -2.80 3.34 -12.27
C LEU A 160 -1.38 2.80 -12.26
N TRP A 161 -1.21 1.59 -11.75
CA TRP A 161 0.09 0.94 -11.64
C TRP A 161 0.03 -0.52 -12.08
N ARG A 162 1.22 -1.07 -12.36
CA ARG A 162 1.45 -2.49 -12.62
C ARG A 162 2.74 -2.95 -11.94
N GLU A 163 2.71 -4.19 -11.50
CA GLU A 163 3.90 -4.94 -11.11
C GLU A 163 3.97 -6.27 -11.84
N ARG A 164 5.18 -6.76 -12.05
CA ARG A 164 5.43 -8.07 -12.62
C ARG A 164 6.65 -8.74 -12.02
N ILE A 165 6.68 -10.06 -12.10
CA ILE A 165 7.86 -10.86 -11.79
C ILE A 165 8.22 -11.70 -13.01
N THR A 166 9.51 -11.73 -13.32
CA THR A 166 10.09 -12.68 -14.27
C THR A 166 11.09 -13.60 -13.57
N GLU A 167 11.06 -14.88 -13.90
CA GLU A 167 11.97 -15.92 -13.40
C GLU A 167 12.63 -16.60 -14.59
N GLY A 168 13.95 -16.47 -14.74
CA GLY A 168 14.65 -16.99 -15.92
C GLY A 168 14.19 -16.36 -17.25
N GLY A 169 13.69 -15.11 -17.19
CA GLY A 169 13.14 -14.38 -18.33
C GLY A 169 11.69 -14.68 -18.67
N ILE A 170 11.02 -15.55 -17.91
CA ILE A 170 9.60 -15.89 -18.10
C ILE A 170 8.76 -15.12 -17.09
N GLU A 171 7.68 -14.47 -17.53
CA GLU A 171 6.74 -13.79 -16.63
C GLU A 171 5.92 -14.82 -15.83
N THR A 172 6.16 -14.89 -14.52
CA THR A 172 5.50 -15.84 -13.61
C THR A 172 4.41 -15.20 -12.76
N PHE A 173 4.35 -13.86 -12.71
CA PHE A 173 3.33 -13.15 -11.96
C PHE A 173 3.10 -11.73 -12.48
N THR A 174 1.84 -11.30 -12.48
CA THR A 174 1.48 -9.89 -12.72
C THR A 174 0.34 -9.43 -11.83
N GLN A 175 0.43 -8.18 -11.38
CA GLN A 175 -0.69 -7.45 -10.79
C GLN A 175 -0.77 -6.03 -11.35
N SER A 176 -1.99 -5.49 -11.34
CA SER A 176 -2.26 -4.09 -11.65
C SER A 176 -3.26 -3.56 -10.63
N GLY A 177 -3.29 -2.24 -10.46
CA GLY A 177 -4.14 -1.64 -9.47
C GLY A 177 -4.33 -0.14 -9.64
N LEU A 178 -5.23 0.40 -8.83
CA LEU A 178 -5.45 1.84 -8.73
C LEU A 178 -5.10 2.30 -7.32
N VAL A 179 -4.60 3.52 -7.21
CA VAL A 179 -4.38 4.23 -5.95
C VAL A 179 -5.17 5.53 -5.96
N GLY A 180 -5.55 6.02 -4.78
CA GLY A 180 -6.23 7.31 -4.70
C GLY A 180 -6.38 7.87 -3.29
N ILE A 181 -6.34 9.20 -3.17
CA ILE A 181 -6.77 9.93 -1.98
C ILE A 181 -8.28 9.79 -1.80
N VAL A 182 -8.72 9.53 -0.58
CA VAL A 182 -10.14 9.54 -0.23
C VAL A 182 -10.56 10.95 0.19
N ILE A 183 -11.41 11.59 -0.61
CA ILE A 183 -12.00 12.90 -0.30
C ILE A 183 -13.39 12.69 0.29
N HIS A 184 -13.58 13.12 1.53
CA HIS A 184 -14.87 13.02 2.21
C HIS A 184 -15.70 14.28 1.98
N ARG A 185 -16.95 14.28 2.48
CA ARG A 185 -17.79 15.48 2.52
C ARG A 185 -18.22 15.81 3.94
N ASP A 186 -18.35 17.09 4.23
CA ASP A 186 -18.99 17.58 5.46
C ASP A 186 -20.52 17.57 5.36
N ALA A 187 -21.20 18.03 6.42
CA ALA A 187 -22.66 18.15 6.46
C ALA A 187 -23.23 19.11 5.39
N ASN A 188 -22.41 20.05 4.90
CA ASN A 188 -22.76 21.02 3.87
C ASN A 188 -22.35 20.57 2.45
N LYS A 189 -21.96 19.29 2.30
CA LYS A 189 -21.48 18.69 1.04
C LYS A 189 -20.19 19.33 0.50
N GLN A 190 -19.41 19.99 1.34
CA GLN A 190 -18.10 20.52 0.98
C GLN A 190 -17.01 19.45 1.16
N PRO A 191 -15.95 19.45 0.32
CA PRO A 191 -14.90 18.45 0.40
C PRO A 191 -14.09 18.60 1.70
N ILE A 192 -13.82 17.47 2.35
CA ILE A 192 -12.87 17.33 3.46
C ILE A 192 -11.66 16.57 2.92
N LEU A 193 -10.59 17.30 2.66
CA LEU A 193 -9.29 16.74 2.28
C LEU A 193 -8.62 16.14 3.52
N PRO A 194 -7.88 15.02 3.41
CA PRO A 194 -7.25 14.40 4.58
C PRO A 194 -6.28 15.30 5.34
N TRP A 195 -5.58 16.19 4.64
CA TRP A 195 -4.66 17.18 5.25
C TRP A 195 -5.37 18.36 5.90
N ASN A 196 -6.71 18.47 5.80
CA ASN A 196 -7.51 19.49 6.46
C ASN A 196 -8.21 18.96 7.74
N ARG A 197 -7.87 17.75 8.20
CA ARG A 197 -8.46 17.09 9.38
C ARG A 197 -7.65 17.32 10.65
#